data_AF-A0A7S1HDG1-F1
#
_entry.id   AF-A0A7S1HDG1-F1
#
_cell.length_a   1.000
_cell.length_b   1.000
_cell.length_c   1.000
_cell.angle_alpha   90.00
_cell.angle_beta   90.00
_cell.angle_gamma   90.00
#
_symmetry.space_group_name_H-M   'P 1'
#
loop_
_entity.id
_entity.type
_entity.pdbx_description
1 polymer ?
#
loop_
_entity_poly.entity_id
_entity_poly.type
_entity_poly.pdbx_seq_one_letter_code
_entity_poly.pdbx_strand_id
1 'polypeptide(L)'
;MPAGIGVNPELPYHVDASPQEKSVRLQFSADSGEWKKKVVDIKVAEAMYAKGARFACIVFKTVVDDKVMLLKKRIDLSEPPEEVYSGVEMQTLGEMSCKFLAAVSPPSCRPQFLPTSAFVLKNRPNEPTVRVEDFVETAAQPKLHLGPPGGAAPGGGGVADGAEQHRFAA
;
A
#
# COMPACT_ATOMS: atom_id res chain seq x y z
N MET A 1 -1.61 -17.65 -19.43
CA MET A 1 -1.84 -16.84 -18.21
C MET A 1 -3.17 -17.28 -17.62
N PRO A 2 -3.27 -17.71 -16.35
CA PRO A 2 -4.57 -17.99 -15.76
C PRO A 2 -5.37 -16.68 -15.62
N ALA A 3 -6.70 -16.81 -15.54
CA ALA A 3 -7.68 -15.73 -15.59
C ALA A 3 -7.32 -14.52 -14.72
N GLY A 4 -7.60 -13.33 -15.26
CA GLY A 4 -7.14 -12.04 -14.74
C GLY A 4 -7.37 -11.88 -13.24
N ILE A 5 -6.26 -11.82 -12.50
CA ILE A 5 -6.27 -11.41 -11.09
C ILE A 5 -6.86 -9.99 -11.06
N GLY A 6 -8.05 -9.85 -10.50
CA GLY A 6 -8.75 -8.57 -10.39
C GLY A 6 -8.02 -7.61 -9.44
N VAL A 7 -8.20 -6.31 -9.65
CA VAL A 7 -7.84 -5.30 -8.66
C VAL A 7 -8.98 -5.21 -7.65
N ASN A 8 -8.70 -5.42 -6.36
CA ASN A 8 -9.67 -5.27 -5.28
C ASN A 8 -9.12 -4.34 -4.19
N PRO A 9 -9.63 -3.10 -4.07
CA PRO A 9 -9.14 -2.12 -3.09
C PRO A 9 -9.54 -2.45 -1.65
N GLU A 10 -10.49 -3.37 -1.40
CA GLU A 10 -10.93 -3.79 -0.06
C GLU A 10 -10.02 -4.90 0.53
N LEU A 11 -9.05 -5.39 -0.24
CA LEU A 11 -8.12 -6.45 0.16
C LEU A 11 -7.31 -6.25 1.46
N PRO A 12 -7.00 -5.02 1.92
CA PRO A 12 -6.28 -4.85 3.19
C PRO A 12 -6.92 -5.59 4.37
N TYR A 13 -8.24 -5.83 4.30
CA TYR A 13 -9.02 -6.45 5.37
C TYR A 13 -9.28 -7.96 5.19
N HIS A 14 -8.83 -8.57 4.08
CA HIS A 14 -9.13 -9.98 3.74
C HIS A 14 -7.90 -10.89 3.70
N VAL A 15 -6.71 -10.34 3.92
CA VAL A 15 -5.43 -11.08 3.86
C VAL A 15 -5.31 -12.18 4.95
N ASP A 16 -6.08 -12.11 6.02
CA ASP A 16 -6.02 -13.09 7.11
C ASP A 16 -6.47 -14.50 6.70
N ALA A 17 -7.30 -14.61 5.65
CA ALA A 17 -7.73 -15.89 5.10
C ALA A 17 -6.68 -16.56 4.21
N SER A 18 -5.64 -15.82 3.78
CA SER A 18 -4.59 -16.35 2.91
C SER A 18 -3.70 -17.36 3.65
N PRO A 19 -3.20 -18.39 2.95
CA PRO A 19 -2.30 -19.37 3.54
C PRO A 19 -1.00 -18.70 4.02
N GLN A 20 -0.49 -19.18 5.15
CA GLN A 20 0.79 -18.73 5.69
C GLN A 20 1.95 -19.33 4.88
N GLU A 21 2.96 -18.52 4.57
CA GLU A 21 4.22 -18.95 3.96
C GLU A 21 5.43 -18.31 4.65
N LYS A 22 6.59 -18.96 4.51
CA LYS A 22 7.86 -18.46 5.05
C LYS A 22 8.58 -17.56 4.04
N SER A 23 9.14 -16.47 4.56
CA SER A 23 9.99 -15.56 3.81
C SER A 23 11.24 -15.18 4.58
N VAL A 24 12.26 -14.69 3.87
CA VAL A 24 13.42 -14.03 4.47
C VAL A 24 13.33 -12.55 4.12
N ARG A 25 13.10 -11.72 5.14
CA ARG A 25 13.18 -10.26 5.03
C ARG A 25 14.65 -9.85 5.04
N LEU A 26 15.02 -9.03 4.07
CA LEU A 26 16.33 -8.42 3.90
C LEU A 26 16.15 -6.90 4.01
N GLN A 27 16.83 -6.29 4.97
CA GLN A 27 16.82 -4.85 5.19
C GLN A 27 18.23 -4.30 5.03
N PHE A 28 18.38 -3.30 4.16
CA PHE A 28 19.65 -2.63 3.98
C PHE A 28 19.84 -1.54 5.05
N SER A 29 21.06 -1.42 5.56
CA SER A 29 21.45 -0.41 6.54
C SER A 29 22.38 0.58 5.86
N ALA A 30 21.88 1.78 5.54
CA ALA A 30 22.70 2.83 4.92
C ALA A 30 23.88 3.26 5.80
N ASP A 31 23.74 3.18 7.13
CA ASP A 31 24.80 3.56 8.07
C ASP A 31 26.01 2.60 8.04
N SER A 32 25.76 1.30 7.82
CA SER A 32 26.80 0.27 7.87
C SER A 32 27.15 -0.32 6.50
N GLY A 33 26.33 -0.08 5.47
CA GLY A 33 26.45 -0.73 4.16
C GLY A 33 26.11 -2.21 4.18
N GLU A 34 25.43 -2.71 5.23
CA GLU A 34 25.18 -4.14 5.42
C GLU A 34 23.69 -4.51 5.32
N TRP A 35 23.46 -5.77 4.96
CA TRP A 35 22.14 -6.37 4.88
C TRP A 35 21.80 -7.17 6.15
N LYS A 36 20.77 -6.73 6.86
CA LYS A 36 20.19 -7.47 7.99
C LYS A 36 19.16 -8.47 7.47
N LYS A 37 19.22 -9.70 7.98
CA LYS A 37 18.35 -10.81 7.56
C LYS A 37 17.46 -11.26 8.71
N LYS A 38 16.17 -11.44 8.46
CA LYS A 38 15.20 -11.98 9.43
C LYS A 38 14.28 -12.97 8.72
N VAL A 39 14.12 -14.16 9.27
CA VAL A 39 13.08 -15.10 8.81
C VAL A 39 11.74 -14.63 9.37
N VAL A 40 10.73 -14.55 8.52
CA VAL A 40 9.39 -14.08 8.87
C VAL A 40 8.33 -14.97 8.24
N ASP A 41 7.24 -15.15 8.96
CA ASP A 41 6.02 -15.77 8.45
C ASP A 41 5.10 -14.67 7.93
N ILE A 42 4.54 -14.89 6.73
CA ILE A 42 3.68 -13.93 6.05
C ILE A 42 2.42 -14.59 5.48
N LYS A 43 1.38 -13.81 5.28
CA LYS A 43 0.18 -14.16 4.50
C LYS A 43 0.03 -13.16 3.37
N VAL A 44 -0.01 -13.63 2.12
CA VAL A 44 -0.05 -12.77 0.92
C VAL A 44 -1.42 -12.91 0.26
N ALA A 45 -2.07 -11.78 -0.02
CA ALA A 45 -3.35 -11.78 -0.70
C ALA A 45 -3.26 -12.38 -2.12
N GLU A 46 -4.34 -13.01 -2.57
CA GLU A 46 -4.40 -13.60 -3.92
C GLU A 46 -4.59 -12.54 -5.00
N ALA A 47 -5.33 -11.46 -4.68
CA ALA A 47 -5.67 -10.41 -5.62
C ALA A 47 -4.75 -9.18 -5.50
N MET A 48 -4.73 -8.35 -6.54
CA MET A 48 -3.96 -7.11 -6.55
C MET A 48 -4.74 -6.03 -5.82
N TYR A 49 -4.07 -5.27 -4.96
CA TYR A 49 -4.64 -4.09 -4.32
C TYR A 49 -4.69 -2.91 -5.29
N ALA A 50 -3.59 -2.69 -6.02
CA ALA A 50 -3.46 -1.60 -6.98
C ALA A 50 -2.53 -1.99 -8.13
N LYS A 51 -2.63 -1.27 -9.24
CA LYS A 51 -1.80 -1.48 -10.43
C LYS A 51 -1.37 -0.12 -11.00
N GLY A 52 -0.06 0.07 -11.11
CA GLY A 52 0.55 1.18 -11.84
C GLY A 52 0.99 0.77 -13.24
N ALA A 53 1.77 1.63 -13.91
CA ALA A 53 2.25 1.38 -15.26
C ALA A 53 3.19 0.16 -15.35
N ARG A 54 4.09 0.00 -14.37
CA ARG A 54 5.12 -1.06 -14.36
C ARG A 54 4.93 -2.10 -13.26
N PHE A 55 4.30 -1.71 -12.16
CA PHE A 55 4.19 -2.54 -10.97
C PHE A 55 2.73 -2.74 -10.55
N ALA A 56 2.42 -3.96 -10.12
CA ALA A 56 1.25 -4.29 -9.32
C ALA A 56 1.64 -4.27 -7.84
N CYS A 57 0.69 -3.88 -6.99
CA CYS A 57 0.82 -3.91 -5.55
C CYS A 57 -0.13 -4.99 -5.01
N ILE A 58 0.41 -5.91 -4.20
CA ILE A 58 -0.34 -6.97 -3.54
C ILE A 58 -0.19 -6.75 -2.04
N VAL A 59 -1.30 -6.74 -1.31
CA VAL A 59 -1.26 -6.62 0.15
C VAL A 59 -0.79 -7.94 0.74
N PHE A 60 0.06 -7.87 1.75
CA PHE A 60 0.38 -9.00 2.59
C PHE A 60 0.47 -8.57 4.06
N LYS A 61 0.50 -9.53 4.96
CA LYS A 61 0.56 -9.32 6.39
C LYS A 61 1.65 -10.19 7.02
N THR A 62 2.45 -9.62 7.92
CA THR A 62 3.36 -10.43 8.75
C THR A 62 2.57 -11.10 9.87
N VAL A 63 2.83 -12.37 10.14
CA VAL A 63 2.03 -13.14 11.11
C VAL A 63 2.34 -12.75 12.55
N VAL A 64 3.62 -12.52 12.87
CA VAL A 64 4.05 -12.23 14.26
C VAL A 64 3.74 -10.79 14.67
N ASP A 65 3.99 -9.83 13.78
CA ASP A 65 3.90 -8.40 14.10
C ASP A 65 2.54 -7.80 13.66
N ASP A 66 1.62 -8.64 13.14
CA ASP A 66 0.31 -8.28 12.57
C ASP A 66 0.37 -7.13 11.53
N LYS A 67 1.53 -6.89 10.92
CA LYS A 67 1.79 -5.69 10.14
C LYS A 67 1.35 -5.87 8.70
N VAL A 68 0.46 -5.00 8.24
CA VAL A 68 0.02 -4.92 6.84
C VAL A 68 1.06 -4.15 6.00
N MET A 69 1.40 -4.72 4.85
CA MET A 69 2.47 -4.25 3.97
C MET A 69 2.08 -4.47 2.51
N LEU A 70 2.82 -3.83 1.59
CA LEU A 70 2.65 -3.97 0.15
C LEU A 70 3.85 -4.66 -0.47
N LEU A 71 3.58 -5.71 -1.23
CA LEU A 71 4.52 -6.33 -2.16
C LEU A 71 4.36 -5.68 -3.53
N LYS A 72 5.48 -5.20 -4.10
CA LYS A 72 5.53 -4.65 -5.46
C LYS A 72 6.08 -5.69 -6.43
N LYS A 73 5.26 -6.04 -7.42
CA LYS A 73 5.57 -7.03 -8.46
C LYS A 73 5.54 -6.36 -9.82
N ARG A 74 6.55 -6.59 -10.67
CA ARG A 74 6.50 -6.15 -12.07
C ARG A 74 5.40 -6.89 -12.85
N ILE A 75 4.70 -6.17 -13.72
CA ILE A 75 3.54 -6.70 -14.46
C ILE A 75 3.96 -7.43 -15.74
N ASP A 76 5.01 -6.92 -16.39
CA ASP A 76 5.45 -7.30 -17.74
C ASP A 76 6.45 -8.44 -17.75
N LEU A 77 7.37 -8.45 -16.78
CA LEU A 77 8.51 -9.36 -16.68
C LEU A 77 8.85 -9.60 -15.21
N SER A 78 9.55 -10.69 -14.90
CA SER A 78 10.14 -10.87 -13.56
C SER A 78 11.23 -9.81 -13.33
N GLU A 79 11.21 -9.14 -12.18
CA GLU A 79 12.32 -8.29 -11.75
C GLU A 79 13.49 -9.19 -11.30
N PRO A 80 14.69 -9.06 -11.89
CA PRO A 80 15.87 -9.77 -11.41
C PRO A 80 16.16 -9.42 -9.95
N PRO A 81 16.66 -10.36 -9.13
CA PRO A 81 16.97 -10.09 -7.72
C PRO A 81 17.91 -8.89 -7.53
N GLU A 82 18.86 -8.70 -8.44
CA GLU A 82 19.84 -7.61 -8.41
C GLU A 82 19.17 -6.23 -8.55
N GLU A 83 18.14 -6.12 -9.40
CA GLU A 83 17.34 -4.90 -9.55
C GLU A 83 16.52 -4.63 -8.28
N VAL A 84 15.98 -5.68 -7.65
CA VAL A 84 15.27 -5.55 -6.37
C VAL A 84 16.21 -5.02 -5.29
N TYR A 85 17.40 -5.59 -5.16
CA TYR A 85 18.38 -5.16 -4.15
C TYR A 85 18.84 -3.73 -4.39
N SER A 86 19.23 -3.38 -5.62
CA SER A 86 19.64 -2.03 -5.99
C SER A 86 18.52 -1.01 -5.72
N GLY A 87 17.27 -1.36 -6.01
CA GLY A 87 16.12 -0.51 -5.73
C GLY A 87 15.88 -0.27 -4.23
N VAL A 88 16.09 -1.30 -3.40
CA VAL A 88 16.01 -1.19 -1.94
C VAL A 88 17.13 -0.31 -1.39
N GLU A 89 18.36 -0.49 -1.86
CA GLU A 89 19.51 0.34 -1.47
C GLU A 89 19.28 1.81 -1.84
N MET A 90 18.89 2.08 -3.09
CA MET A 90 18.60 3.42 -3.57
C MET A 90 17.53 4.14 -2.73
N GLN A 91 16.43 3.46 -2.41
CA GLN A 91 15.36 4.06 -1.61
C GLN A 91 15.76 4.23 -0.14
N THR A 92 16.62 3.35 0.40
CA THR A 92 17.18 3.51 1.75
C THR A 92 18.11 4.73 1.82
N LEU A 93 18.93 4.96 0.78
CA LEU A 93 19.75 6.17 0.67
C LEU A 93 18.90 7.43 0.48
N GLY A 94 17.79 7.32 -0.25
CA GLY A 94 16.77 8.36 -0.34
C GLY A 94 16.16 8.70 1.01
N GLU A 95 15.82 7.70 1.82
CA GLU A 95 15.33 7.88 3.19
C GLU A 95 16.35 8.61 4.06
N MET A 96 17.62 8.22 4.01
CA MET A 96 18.70 8.89 4.74
C MET A 96 18.85 10.36 4.31
N SER A 97 18.75 10.63 3.01
CA SER A 97 18.79 12.00 2.46
C SER A 97 17.62 12.84 2.97
N CYS A 98 16.42 12.27 3.02
CA CYS A 98 15.25 12.94 3.60
C CYS A 98 15.41 13.23 5.09
N LYS A 99 16.08 12.35 5.87
CA LYS A 99 16.38 12.62 7.28
C LYS A 99 17.27 13.86 7.45
N PHE A 100 18.32 13.99 6.63
CA PHE A 100 19.18 15.18 6.66
C PHE A 100 18.42 16.46 6.30
N LEU A 101 17.59 16.42 5.25
CA LEU A 101 16.78 17.57 4.86
C LEU A 101 15.72 17.91 5.92
N ALA A 102 15.07 16.90 6.50
CA ALA A 102 14.05 17.08 7.54
C ALA A 102 14.61 17.73 8.81
N ALA A 103 15.90 17.49 9.14
CA ALA A 103 16.56 18.08 10.29
C ALA A 103 16.66 19.61 10.22
N VAL A 104 16.73 20.16 9.00
CA VAL A 104 16.80 21.61 8.75
C VAL A 104 15.48 22.21 8.24
N SER A 105 14.47 21.36 8.01
CA SER A 105 13.18 21.79 7.47
C SER A 105 12.14 22.06 8.58
N PRO A 106 11.25 23.05 8.38
CA PRO A 106 10.12 23.27 9.27
C PRO A 106 9.19 22.05 9.29
N PRO A 107 8.49 21.77 10.41
CA PRO A 107 7.65 20.57 10.55
C PRO A 107 6.63 20.36 9.43
N SER A 108 6.07 21.43 8.88
CA SER A 108 5.06 21.40 7.80
C SER A 108 5.60 20.91 6.45
N CYS A 109 6.92 20.81 6.28
CA CYS A 109 7.56 20.47 5.02
C CYS A 109 8.66 19.41 5.20
N ARG A 110 8.58 18.58 6.26
CA ARG A 110 9.57 17.51 6.46
C ARG A 110 9.30 16.36 5.49
N PRO A 111 10.19 16.09 4.53
CA PRO A 111 10.01 14.99 3.61
C PRO A 111 10.24 13.66 4.34
N GLN A 112 9.51 12.63 3.93
CA GLN A 112 9.68 11.27 4.44
C GLN A 112 9.59 10.28 3.28
N PHE A 113 10.54 9.35 3.22
CA PHE A 113 10.40 8.14 2.41
C PHE A 113 9.78 7.03 3.24
N LEU A 114 9.00 6.17 2.59
CA LEU A 114 8.53 4.93 3.19
C LEU A 114 9.69 3.94 3.26
N PRO A 115 9.91 3.30 4.43
CA PRO A 115 10.87 2.22 4.56
C PRO A 115 10.58 1.10 3.55
N THR A 116 11.64 0.57 2.96
CA THR A 116 11.54 -0.52 1.98
C THR A 116 12.41 -1.70 2.41
N SER A 117 12.09 -2.87 1.92
CA SER A 117 12.81 -4.11 2.21
C SER A 117 12.70 -5.06 1.02
N ALA A 118 13.66 -5.97 0.88
CA ALA A 118 13.51 -7.10 -0.02
C ALA A 118 12.98 -8.31 0.76
N PHE A 119 12.09 -9.08 0.16
CA PHE A 119 11.60 -10.34 0.72
C PHE A 119 11.96 -11.47 -0.23
N VAL A 120 12.54 -12.53 0.33
CA VAL A 120 12.80 -13.77 -0.41
C VAL A 120 11.69 -14.78 -0.08
N LEU A 121 10.75 -14.99 -0.99
CA LEU A 121 9.59 -15.89 -0.89
C LEU A 121 10.04 -17.34 -1.17
N LYS A 122 10.21 -18.14 -0.09
CA LYS A 122 10.86 -19.45 -0.19
C LYS A 122 10.09 -20.49 -0.99
N ASN A 123 8.77 -20.38 -1.01
CA ASN A 123 7.89 -21.35 -1.67
C ASN A 123 7.51 -20.94 -3.11
N ARG A 124 8.11 -19.87 -3.65
CA ARG A 124 7.75 -19.30 -4.96
C ARG A 124 8.94 -19.31 -5.93
N PRO A 125 9.19 -20.43 -6.64
CA PRO A 125 10.39 -20.60 -7.45
C PRO A 125 10.48 -19.63 -8.65
N ASN A 126 9.33 -19.17 -9.16
CA ASN A 126 9.27 -18.28 -10.32
C ASN A 126 9.39 -16.79 -9.97
N GLU A 127 9.28 -16.45 -8.67
CA GLU A 127 9.33 -15.07 -8.21
C GLU A 127 9.85 -15.04 -6.77
N PRO A 128 11.13 -15.40 -6.57
CA PRO A 128 11.65 -15.64 -5.25
C PRO A 128 11.96 -14.35 -4.52
N THR A 129 12.22 -13.23 -5.20
CA THR A 129 12.67 -11.99 -4.56
C THR A 129 11.79 -10.82 -4.99
N VAL A 130 11.23 -10.10 -4.03
CA VAL A 130 10.28 -9.01 -4.26
C VAL A 130 10.61 -7.80 -3.40
N ARG A 131 10.23 -6.61 -3.87
CA ARG A 131 10.31 -5.38 -3.08
C ARG A 131 9.05 -5.20 -2.27
N VAL A 132 9.23 -4.70 -1.05
CA VAL A 132 8.17 -4.58 -0.06
C VAL A 132 8.25 -3.23 0.64
N GLU A 133 7.11 -2.59 0.85
CA GLU A 133 6.97 -1.32 1.55
C GLU A 133 5.85 -1.37 2.59
N ASP A 134 5.88 -0.44 3.54
CA ASP A 134 4.80 -0.28 4.51
C ASP A 134 3.51 0.18 3.81
N PHE A 135 2.38 -0.38 4.24
CA PHE A 135 1.08 0.07 3.77
C PHE A 135 0.74 1.40 4.43
N VAL A 136 0.41 2.41 3.61
CA VAL A 136 -0.04 3.72 4.09
C VAL A 136 -1.53 3.83 3.84
N GLU A 137 -2.31 3.84 4.91
CA GLU A 137 -3.71 4.24 4.83
C GLU A 137 -3.79 5.74 4.58
N THR A 138 -4.06 6.14 3.35
CA THR A 138 -4.47 7.50 3.08
C THR A 138 -5.85 7.72 3.70
N ALA A 139 -5.94 8.65 4.66
CA ALA A 139 -7.19 9.08 5.31
C ALA A 139 -8.27 9.64 4.34
N ALA A 140 -7.97 9.68 3.04
CA ALA A 140 -8.89 10.04 1.96
C ALA A 140 -9.40 8.79 1.22
N GLN A 141 -9.94 7.81 1.94
CA GLN A 141 -11.05 7.06 1.37
C GLN A 141 -12.32 7.79 1.78
N PRO A 142 -13.19 8.24 0.84
CA PRO A 142 -14.50 8.73 1.25
C PRO A 142 -15.14 7.61 2.05
N LYS A 143 -15.44 7.86 3.33
CA LYS A 143 -16.32 7.00 4.10
C LYS A 143 -17.55 6.80 3.23
N LEU A 144 -17.72 5.61 2.64
CA LEU A 144 -18.98 5.22 2.07
C LEU A 144 -19.97 5.36 3.23
N HIS A 145 -20.75 6.44 3.20
CA HIS A 145 -21.96 6.51 3.99
C HIS A 145 -22.80 5.35 3.47
N LEU A 146 -22.68 4.20 4.15
CA LEU A 146 -23.74 3.22 4.19
C LEU A 146 -24.94 4.01 4.69
N GLY A 147 -25.78 4.44 3.75
CA GLY A 147 -27.04 5.08 4.06
C GLY A 147 -27.79 4.20 5.05
N PRO A 148 -28.61 4.80 5.93
CA PRO A 148 -29.38 4.01 6.87
C PRO A 148 -30.23 2.98 6.11
N PRO A 149 -30.40 1.77 6.69
CA PRO A 149 -31.14 0.71 6.04
C PRO A 149 -32.59 1.15 5.88
N GLY A 150 -33.13 0.93 4.68
CA GLY A 150 -34.55 0.94 4.32
C GLY A 150 -35.52 1.69 5.24
N GLY A 151 -35.93 2.88 4.81
CA GLY A 151 -37.14 3.54 5.28
C GLY A 151 -38.04 3.84 4.09
N ALA A 152 -39.21 3.23 4.08
CA ALA A 152 -40.21 3.26 3.01
C ALA A 152 -40.53 4.67 2.49
N ALA A 153 -40.71 4.77 1.17
CA ALA A 153 -41.45 5.87 0.57
C ALA A 153 -42.91 5.83 1.04
N PRO A 154 -43.52 7.01 1.26
CA PRO A 154 -44.81 7.25 0.65
C PRO A 154 -44.78 8.54 -0.18
N GLY A 155 -45.46 8.49 -1.32
CA GLY A 155 -45.57 9.62 -2.23
C GLY A 155 -46.44 10.76 -1.70
N GLY A 156 -46.54 11.80 -2.52
CA GLY A 156 -47.47 12.91 -2.35
C GLY A 156 -46.89 14.16 -3.00
N GLY A 157 -47.55 14.63 -4.06
CA GLY A 157 -47.03 15.69 -4.94
C GLY A 157 -47.16 17.10 -4.37
N GLY A 158 -46.76 18.09 -5.20
CA GLY A 158 -47.17 19.47 -4.98
C GLY A 158 -46.18 20.54 -5.40
N VAL A 159 -46.25 20.95 -6.67
CA VAL A 159 -46.19 22.31 -7.25
C VAL A 159 -45.11 23.32 -6.78
N ALA A 160 -44.51 23.95 -7.80
CA ALA A 160 -43.66 25.15 -7.79
C ALA A 160 -44.24 26.36 -7.04
N ASP A 161 -43.39 27.26 -6.54
CA ASP A 161 -43.16 28.62 -7.07
C ASP A 161 -42.22 29.42 -6.13
N GLY A 162 -41.63 30.51 -6.61
CA GLY A 162 -41.23 31.63 -5.75
C GLY A 162 -39.74 31.89 -5.58
N ALA A 163 -39.20 32.71 -6.48
CA ALA A 163 -38.00 33.50 -6.26
C ALA A 163 -38.19 34.52 -5.13
N GLU A 164 -37.15 34.77 -4.32
CA GLU A 164 -36.78 36.16 -3.99
C GLU A 164 -35.34 36.28 -3.49
N GLN A 165 -34.64 37.24 -4.09
CA GLN A 165 -33.31 37.69 -3.74
C GLN A 165 -33.38 38.55 -2.48
N HIS A 166 -32.44 38.39 -1.54
CA HIS A 166 -32.06 39.52 -0.69
C HIS A 166 -30.54 39.71 -0.63
N ARG A 167 -30.21 40.96 -0.89
CA ARG A 167 -28.91 41.61 -1.02
C ARG A 167 -28.40 42.11 0.34
N PHE A 168 -27.07 42.12 0.44
CA PHE A 168 -26.16 43.05 1.15
C PHE A 168 -26.24 43.27 2.69
N ALA A 169 -25.10 42.92 3.31
CA ALA A 169 -24.16 43.72 4.12
C ALA A 169 -24.66 44.64 5.26
N ALA A 170 -24.00 44.48 6.41
CA ALA A 170 -23.18 45.51 7.07
C ALA A 170 -21.93 44.85 7.67
#